data_AF-A0A7Y2ZIG6-F1
#
_entry.id   AF-A0A7Y2ZIG6-F1
#
_cell.length_a   1.000
_cell.length_b   1.000
_cell.length_c   1.000
_cell.angle_alpha   90.00
_cell.angle_beta   90.00
_cell.angle_gamma   90.00
#
_symmetry.space_group_name_H-M   'P 1'
#
loop_
_entity.id
_entity.type
_entity.pdbx_description
1 polymer ?
#
loop_
_entity_poly.entity_id
_entity_poly.type
_entity_poly.pdbx_seq_one_letter_code
_entity_poly.pdbx_strand_id
1 'polypeptide(L)'
;IMVLVHAQRAGHHPIALVGGATGLIGDPSGKKSERPLLTRADMEANALGIRRQLEHFLDFETDRNPARMRNNLDWLGQTHLLDFLRDIGKHFSVNAMLRKESVRRRVESEESGISFTEFSYQLLQAADFLHLFESDGCSVQMGGSDQWGNITAGVELVRRVAGGAAHGVVSPLVTTSTGTKFGKTEDGTVWLDPERTSPYRFYQFWINVPDDDVGRYLRFFTLLDRDEIEALDAATAAEPHRRAAQKALAEDVTRRVHGAEGLERAVQATRALFGGDLEGLSGDEIGDIFSDVPSSSIGSDELDAGMGLLALLADTGLCSSRGDARRQVDGGGIYLNSVRIEDSGREIRRGDFIDGRFLVLRKGKKSYHLVEFAGDA
;
A
#
# COMPACT_ATOMS: atom_id res chain seq x y z
N ILE A 1 5.50 5.83 9.39
CA ILE A 1 6.15 6.74 8.41
C ILE A 1 5.65 8.18 8.59
N MET A 2 4.37 8.49 8.39
CA MET A 2 3.85 9.87 8.53
C MET A 2 4.20 10.57 9.87
N VAL A 3 4.18 9.84 10.99
CA VAL A 3 4.61 10.43 12.29
C VAL A 3 6.07 10.91 12.24
N LEU A 4 6.97 10.19 11.57
CA LEU A 4 8.36 10.63 11.35
C LEU A 4 8.43 11.84 10.41
N VAL A 5 7.56 11.91 9.39
CA VAL A 5 7.45 13.08 8.50
C VAL A 5 7.09 14.33 9.30
N HIS A 6 6.10 14.24 10.18
CA HIS A 6 5.74 15.35 11.06
C HIS A 6 6.87 15.73 12.03
N ALA A 7 7.56 14.74 12.61
CA ALA A 7 8.71 15.00 13.47
C ALA A 7 9.83 15.73 12.71
N GLN A 8 10.11 15.33 11.47
CA GLN A 8 11.10 15.99 10.62
C GLN A 8 10.69 17.43 10.28
N ARG A 9 9.42 17.65 9.91
CA ARG A 9 8.90 18.99 9.64
C ARG A 9 8.93 19.90 10.86
N ALA A 10 8.81 19.34 12.07
CA ALA A 10 8.96 20.05 13.33
C ALA A 10 10.43 20.34 13.71
N GLY A 11 11.40 19.89 12.89
CA GLY A 11 12.83 20.14 13.10
C GLY A 11 13.56 19.05 13.89
N HIS A 12 12.92 17.90 14.16
CA HIS A 12 13.56 16.75 14.81
C HIS A 12 14.31 15.87 13.79
N HIS A 13 15.23 15.03 14.26
CA HIS A 13 16.02 14.13 13.41
C HIS A 13 15.36 12.73 13.37
N PRO A 14 14.62 12.37 12.32
CA PRO A 14 13.95 11.07 12.26
C PRO A 14 14.97 9.95 12.00
N ILE A 15 14.82 8.84 12.72
CA ILE A 15 15.58 7.61 12.50
C ILE A 15 14.60 6.52 12.07
N ALA A 16 14.75 6.02 10.84
CA ALA A 16 14.06 4.84 10.35
C ALA A 16 14.91 3.60 10.62
N LEU A 17 14.48 2.76 11.57
CA LEU A 17 15.15 1.52 11.90
C LEU A 17 14.60 0.36 11.06
N VAL A 18 15.47 -0.28 10.28
CA VAL A 18 15.20 -1.58 9.66
C VAL A 18 15.53 -2.69 10.62
N GLY A 19 14.58 -3.61 10.79
CA GLY A 19 14.73 -4.79 11.63
C GLY A 19 15.47 -5.92 10.95
N GLY A 20 16.74 -5.75 10.58
CA GLY A 20 17.55 -6.79 9.95
C GLY A 20 17.86 -8.00 10.87
N ALA A 21 18.00 -7.80 12.17
CA ALA A 21 18.10 -8.89 13.15
C ALA A 21 16.71 -9.31 13.65
N THR A 22 15.85 -8.36 14.00
CA THR A 22 14.51 -8.65 14.52
C THR A 22 13.60 -9.32 13.49
N GLY A 23 13.83 -9.10 12.19
CA GLY A 23 13.17 -9.80 11.10
C GLY A 23 13.49 -11.30 11.02
N LEU A 24 14.66 -11.73 11.50
CA LEU A 24 15.04 -13.15 11.63
C LEU A 24 14.35 -13.85 12.81
N ILE A 25 13.68 -13.10 13.68
CA ILE A 25 13.04 -13.62 14.90
C ILE A 25 11.52 -13.58 14.75
N GLY A 26 11.00 -12.46 14.23
CA GLY A 26 9.57 -12.21 14.06
C GLY A 26 8.91 -11.64 15.31
N ASP A 27 8.17 -10.54 15.14
CA ASP A 27 7.40 -9.91 16.23
C ASP A 27 6.10 -10.71 16.49
N PRO A 28 5.89 -11.24 17.71
CA PRO A 28 4.64 -11.93 18.08
C PRO A 28 3.47 -10.96 18.34
N SER A 29 3.70 -9.65 18.45
CA SER A 29 2.70 -8.67 18.84
C SER A 29 1.55 -8.59 17.82
N GLY A 30 0.32 -8.90 18.27
CA GLY A 30 -0.87 -8.84 17.43
C GLY A 30 -0.97 -9.93 16.35
N LYS A 31 -0.19 -11.02 16.46
CA LYS A 31 -0.18 -12.15 15.50
C LYS A 31 -0.70 -13.44 16.12
N LYS A 32 -1.28 -14.30 15.27
CA LYS A 32 -1.89 -15.60 15.66
C LYS A 32 -0.99 -16.81 15.36
N SER A 33 0.01 -16.68 14.48
CA SER A 33 0.87 -17.77 14.02
C SER A 33 2.33 -17.32 13.91
N GLU A 34 3.24 -18.29 13.97
CA GLU A 34 4.69 -18.08 13.78
C GLU A 34 4.99 -17.63 12.34
N ARG A 35 6.07 -16.85 12.15
CA ARG A 35 6.47 -16.33 10.85
C ARG A 35 7.49 -17.24 10.17
N PRO A 36 7.45 -17.37 8.83
CA PRO A 36 8.55 -17.98 8.09
C PRO A 36 9.82 -17.13 8.23
N LEU A 37 10.96 -17.80 8.39
CA LEU A 37 12.27 -17.16 8.49
C LEU A 37 12.76 -16.74 7.09
N LEU A 38 13.20 -15.49 6.96
CA LEU A 38 13.76 -14.95 5.72
C LEU A 38 15.25 -15.28 5.59
N THR A 39 15.74 -15.40 4.35
CA THR A 39 17.19 -15.49 4.12
C THR A 39 17.84 -14.12 4.23
N ARG A 40 19.16 -14.07 4.45
CA ARG A 40 19.92 -12.79 4.49
C ARG A 40 19.77 -11.99 3.19
N ALA A 41 19.80 -12.66 2.03
CA ALA A 41 19.64 -12.03 0.73
C ALA A 41 18.26 -11.37 0.57
N ASP A 42 17.19 -12.07 0.99
CA ASP A 42 15.84 -11.50 0.97
C ASP A 42 15.73 -10.27 1.87
N MET A 43 16.40 -10.30 3.02
CA MET A 43 16.37 -9.19 3.97
C MET A 43 17.11 -7.95 3.46
N GLU A 44 18.25 -8.14 2.80
CA GLU A 44 18.99 -7.04 2.15
C GLU A 44 18.18 -6.43 1.00
N ALA A 45 17.56 -7.26 0.16
CA ALA A 45 16.67 -6.80 -0.90
C ALA A 45 15.46 -6.02 -0.36
N ASN A 46 14.83 -6.54 0.70
CA ASN A 46 13.72 -5.87 1.38
C ASN A 46 14.15 -4.55 2.03
N ALA A 47 15.32 -4.50 2.67
CA ALA A 47 15.85 -3.28 3.29
C ALA A 47 16.08 -2.18 2.23
N LEU A 48 16.64 -2.54 1.07
CA LEU A 48 16.82 -1.60 -0.04
C LEU A 48 15.48 -1.15 -0.64
N GLY A 49 14.51 -2.05 -0.78
CA GLY A 49 13.16 -1.69 -1.22
C GLY A 49 12.48 -0.71 -0.26
N ILE A 50 12.55 -0.97 1.04
CA ILE A 50 12.03 -0.07 2.09
C ILE A 50 12.77 1.27 2.09
N ARG A 51 14.09 1.26 1.86
CA ARG A 51 14.90 2.50 1.75
C ARG A 51 14.33 3.41 0.66
N ARG A 52 14.18 2.89 -0.56
CA ARG A 52 13.63 3.64 -1.69
C ARG A 52 12.24 4.20 -1.39
N GLN A 53 11.39 3.40 -0.73
CA GLN A 53 10.06 3.86 -0.33
C GLN A 53 10.13 5.00 0.69
N LEU A 54 11.02 4.94 1.68
CA LEU A 54 11.15 5.97 2.71
C LEU A 54 11.67 7.31 2.16
N GLU A 55 12.47 7.30 1.08
CA GLU A 55 12.97 8.50 0.41
C GLU A 55 11.85 9.37 -0.17
N HIS A 56 10.69 8.80 -0.45
CA HIS A 56 9.49 9.56 -0.85
C HIS A 56 8.82 10.32 0.31
N PHE A 57 9.16 9.98 1.56
CA PHE A 57 8.52 10.56 2.76
C PHE A 57 9.47 11.40 3.60
N LEU A 58 10.73 10.99 3.70
CA LEU A 58 11.72 11.59 4.57
C LEU A 58 12.85 12.19 3.74
N ASP A 59 13.29 13.37 4.14
CA ASP A 59 14.42 14.05 3.52
C ASP A 59 15.73 13.54 4.12
N PHE A 60 16.55 12.85 3.34
CA PHE A 60 17.84 12.32 3.78
C PHE A 60 19.02 13.25 3.49
N GLU A 61 18.78 14.34 2.75
CA GLU A 61 19.83 15.22 2.21
C GLU A 61 19.74 16.65 2.77
N THR A 62 18.69 17.00 3.52
CA THR A 62 18.58 18.32 4.15
C THR A 62 19.74 18.61 5.12
N ASP A 63 20.25 19.85 5.07
CA ASP A 63 21.34 20.30 5.94
C ASP A 63 20.95 20.39 7.42
N ARG A 64 19.65 20.59 7.71
CA ARG A 64 19.19 20.91 9.08
C ARG A 64 18.99 19.66 9.91
N ASN A 65 18.19 18.74 9.42
CA ASN A 65 17.76 17.55 10.17
C ASN A 65 17.56 16.34 9.23
N PRO A 66 18.65 15.85 8.62
CA PRO A 66 18.58 14.75 7.68
C PRO A 66 18.08 13.50 8.40
N ALA A 67 17.17 12.79 7.74
CA ALA A 67 16.74 11.49 8.20
C ALA A 67 17.91 10.51 8.19
N ARG A 68 17.85 9.51 9.08
CA ARG A 68 18.84 8.44 9.12
C ARG A 68 18.14 7.10 8.97
N MET A 69 18.75 6.20 8.20
CA MET A 69 18.32 4.82 8.16
C MET A 69 19.37 3.97 8.87
N ARG A 70 18.93 3.16 9.83
CA ARG A 70 19.78 2.25 10.60
C ARG A 70 19.30 0.83 10.43
N ASN A 71 20.18 -0.14 10.61
CA ASN A 71 19.83 -1.55 10.58
C ASN A 71 20.28 -2.22 11.87
N ASN A 72 19.35 -2.79 12.64
CA ASN A 72 19.71 -3.41 13.92
C ASN A 72 20.58 -4.66 13.79
N LEU A 73 20.73 -5.20 12.58
CA LEU A 73 21.71 -6.26 12.30
C LEU A 73 23.14 -5.80 12.58
N ASP A 74 23.43 -4.50 12.46
CA ASP A 74 24.77 -3.94 12.62
C ASP A 74 25.31 -4.14 14.05
N TRP A 75 24.45 -4.04 15.07
CA TRP A 75 24.83 -4.27 16.47
C TRP A 75 24.36 -5.63 17.00
N LEU A 76 23.12 -6.03 16.75
CA LEU A 76 22.60 -7.32 17.26
C LEU A 76 23.29 -8.51 16.59
N GLY A 77 23.65 -8.40 15.31
CA GLY A 77 24.37 -9.45 14.58
C GLY A 77 25.80 -9.68 15.08
N GLN A 78 26.38 -8.70 15.77
CA GLN A 78 27.72 -8.77 16.36
C GLN A 78 27.70 -9.08 17.86
N THR A 79 26.52 -9.08 18.49
CA THR A 79 26.40 -9.31 19.94
C THR A 79 26.49 -10.80 20.25
N HIS A 80 27.44 -11.19 21.11
CA HIS A 80 27.52 -12.56 21.59
C HIS A 80 26.36 -12.89 22.53
N LEU A 81 25.83 -14.12 22.44
CA LEU A 81 24.67 -14.56 23.22
C LEU A 81 24.86 -14.35 24.73
N LEU A 82 26.04 -14.66 25.27
CA LEU A 82 26.31 -14.51 26.70
C LEU A 82 26.29 -13.04 27.14
N ASP A 83 26.85 -12.14 26.33
CA ASP A 83 26.81 -10.70 26.59
C ASP A 83 25.37 -10.19 26.50
N PHE A 84 24.59 -10.64 25.50
CA PHE A 84 23.18 -10.28 25.40
C PHE A 84 22.38 -10.69 26.64
N LEU A 85 22.52 -11.94 27.09
CA LEU A 85 21.82 -12.44 28.28
C LEU A 85 22.25 -11.70 29.56
N ARG A 86 23.55 -11.40 29.70
CA ARG A 86 24.10 -10.73 30.88
C ARG A 86 23.78 -9.24 30.90
N ASP A 87 23.90 -8.54 29.78
CA ASP A 87 23.88 -7.08 29.74
C ASP A 87 22.49 -6.54 29.43
N ILE A 88 21.70 -7.28 28.64
CA ILE A 88 20.30 -6.95 28.35
C ILE A 88 19.36 -7.81 29.20
N GLY A 89 19.49 -9.14 29.09
CA GLY A 89 18.55 -10.12 29.66
C GLY A 89 18.31 -9.98 31.17
N LYS A 90 19.33 -9.66 31.97
CA LYS A 90 19.21 -9.46 33.43
C LYS A 90 18.19 -8.39 33.84
N HIS A 91 17.88 -7.45 32.94
CA HIS A 91 16.94 -6.37 33.21
C HIS A 91 15.48 -6.76 32.96
N PHE A 92 15.22 -7.97 32.45
CA PHE A 92 13.88 -8.44 32.10
C PHE A 92 13.43 -9.54 33.05
N SER A 93 12.28 -9.31 33.71
CA SER A 93 11.64 -10.34 34.51
C SER A 93 10.72 -11.17 33.64
N VAL A 94 10.95 -12.49 33.60
CA VAL A 94 10.07 -13.45 32.91
C VAL A 94 8.62 -13.29 33.38
N ASN A 95 8.39 -13.16 34.69
CA ASN A 95 7.05 -12.97 35.26
C ASN A 95 6.37 -11.69 34.74
N ALA A 96 7.13 -10.61 34.53
CA ALA A 96 6.58 -9.37 33.97
C ALA A 96 6.28 -9.50 32.48
N MET A 97 7.14 -10.18 31.73
CA MET A 97 6.94 -10.43 30.29
C MET A 97 5.69 -11.29 30.04
N LEU A 98 5.48 -12.35 30.83
CA LEU A 98 4.30 -13.22 30.72
C LEU A 98 2.98 -12.49 31.00
N ARG A 99 2.99 -11.43 31.81
CA ARG A 99 1.80 -10.62 32.11
C ARG A 99 1.41 -9.66 30.98
N LYS A 100 2.30 -9.41 30.00
CA LYS A 100 1.96 -8.54 28.88
C LYS A 100 0.89 -9.20 28.04
N GLU A 101 -0.16 -8.44 27.72
CA GLU A 101 -1.35 -8.99 27.06
C GLU A 101 -1.05 -9.68 25.72
N SER A 102 -0.11 -9.15 24.94
CA SER A 102 0.33 -9.74 23.68
C SER A 102 0.95 -11.14 23.83
N VAL A 103 1.69 -11.36 24.93
CA VAL A 103 2.34 -12.64 25.23
C VAL A 103 1.35 -13.58 25.92
N ARG A 104 0.60 -13.08 26.91
CA ARG A 104 -0.35 -13.87 27.71
C ARG A 104 -1.33 -14.64 26.82
N ARG A 105 -1.94 -13.98 25.83
CA ARG A 105 -2.90 -14.61 24.91
C ARG A 105 -2.31 -15.76 24.10
N ARG A 106 -1.01 -15.73 23.80
CA ARG A 106 -0.31 -16.81 23.06
C ARG A 106 0.14 -17.93 23.99
N VAL A 107 0.58 -17.61 25.20
CA VAL A 107 0.96 -18.61 26.22
C VAL A 107 -0.25 -19.43 26.67
N GLU A 108 -1.41 -18.80 26.79
CA GLU A 108 -2.67 -19.48 27.16
C GLU A 108 -3.26 -20.33 26.01
N SER A 109 -2.76 -20.19 24.78
CA SER A 109 -3.22 -20.95 23.62
C SER A 109 -2.38 -22.21 23.43
N GLU A 110 -2.96 -23.38 23.76
CA GLU A 110 -2.31 -24.69 23.64
C GLU A 110 -1.93 -25.06 22.19
N GLU A 111 -2.67 -24.57 21.19
CA GLU A 111 -2.43 -24.86 19.77
C GLU A 111 -1.30 -24.02 19.13
N SER A 112 -1.03 -22.82 19.64
CA SER A 112 -0.06 -21.89 18.99
C SER A 112 1.21 -21.68 19.80
N GLY A 113 1.12 -21.66 21.13
CA GLY A 113 2.25 -21.38 22.02
C GLY A 113 3.03 -20.10 21.68
N ILE A 114 4.16 -19.89 22.35
CA ILE A 114 5.16 -18.90 21.97
C ILE A 114 6.54 -19.52 22.13
N SER A 115 7.36 -19.48 21.07
CA SER A 115 8.72 -20.01 21.13
C SER A 115 9.62 -19.07 21.95
N PHE A 116 10.73 -19.60 22.50
CA PHE A 116 11.72 -18.75 23.18
C PHE A 116 12.25 -17.65 22.26
N THR A 117 12.41 -17.97 20.97
CA THR A 117 12.79 -17.05 19.90
C THR A 117 11.83 -15.84 19.85
N GLU A 118 10.54 -16.06 19.66
CA GLU A 118 9.53 -14.98 19.64
C GLU A 118 9.42 -14.27 21.00
N PHE A 119 9.54 -15.00 22.11
CA PHE A 119 9.51 -14.42 23.46
C PHE A 119 10.67 -13.45 23.70
N SER A 120 11.83 -13.70 23.08
CA SER A 120 13.01 -12.84 23.18
C SER A 120 12.91 -11.54 22.35
N TYR A 121 11.95 -11.43 21.42
CA TYR A 121 11.81 -10.28 20.51
C TYR A 121 11.80 -8.94 21.25
N GLN A 122 11.08 -8.88 22.37
CA GLN A 122 10.97 -7.67 23.18
C GLN A 122 12.33 -7.18 23.71
N LEU A 123 13.24 -8.10 24.06
CA LEU A 123 14.57 -7.75 24.54
C LEU A 123 15.39 -7.13 23.41
N LEU A 124 15.27 -7.68 22.20
CA LEU A 124 15.97 -7.18 21.01
C LEU A 124 15.51 -5.76 20.65
N GLN A 125 14.20 -5.51 20.59
CA GLN A 125 13.68 -4.17 20.30
C GLN A 125 14.01 -3.16 21.43
N ALA A 126 14.06 -3.61 22.69
CA ALA A 126 14.50 -2.76 23.78
C ALA A 126 15.99 -2.41 23.68
N ALA A 127 16.83 -3.38 23.32
CA ALA A 127 18.26 -3.18 23.05
C ALA A 127 18.47 -2.20 21.87
N ASP A 128 17.63 -2.25 20.84
CA ASP A 128 17.65 -1.27 19.74
C ASP A 128 17.44 0.16 20.25
N PHE A 129 16.49 0.37 21.17
CA PHE A 129 16.28 1.72 21.71
C PHE A 129 17.47 2.18 22.56
N LEU A 130 18.01 1.30 23.40
CA LEU A 130 19.21 1.60 24.18
C LEU A 130 20.38 1.98 23.28
N HIS A 131 20.65 1.19 22.25
CA HIS A 131 21.72 1.44 21.30
C HIS A 131 21.54 2.81 20.62
N LEU A 132 20.37 3.07 20.02
CA LEU A 132 20.09 4.33 19.33
C LEU A 132 20.08 5.55 20.28
N PHE A 133 19.72 5.35 21.54
CA PHE A 133 19.82 6.38 22.57
C PHE A 133 21.29 6.77 22.81
N GLU A 134 22.18 5.78 22.93
CA GLU A 134 23.61 5.99 23.18
C GLU A 134 24.38 6.46 21.93
N SER A 135 24.10 5.90 20.75
CA SER A 135 24.84 6.16 19.51
C SER A 135 24.37 7.41 18.77
N ASP A 136 23.05 7.62 18.72
CA ASP A 136 22.42 8.64 17.88
C ASP A 136 21.67 9.70 18.70
N GLY A 137 21.63 9.58 20.03
CA GLY A 137 20.89 10.50 20.91
C GLY A 137 19.38 10.38 20.76
N CYS A 138 18.88 9.23 20.33
CA CYS A 138 17.45 9.00 20.12
C CYS A 138 16.70 8.98 21.46
N SER A 139 15.91 10.02 21.75
CA SER A 139 15.16 10.16 23.00
C SER A 139 13.68 9.78 22.91
N VAL A 140 13.15 9.53 21.70
CA VAL A 140 11.73 9.20 21.49
C VAL A 140 11.60 8.05 20.49
N GLN A 141 10.95 6.95 20.89
CA GLN A 141 10.56 5.87 19.97
C GLN A 141 9.07 5.99 19.62
N MET A 142 8.76 5.85 18.33
CA MET A 142 7.41 6.00 17.79
C MET A 142 6.96 4.73 17.07
N GLY A 143 5.70 4.32 17.22
CA GLY A 143 5.17 3.11 16.57
C GLY A 143 3.64 3.06 16.49
N GLY A 144 3.10 1.93 16.03
CA GLY A 144 1.67 1.62 16.15
C GLY A 144 1.29 1.24 17.58
N SER A 145 0.00 1.29 17.93
CA SER A 145 -0.46 0.98 19.29
C SER A 145 -0.17 -0.45 19.74
N ASP A 146 -0.02 -1.38 18.80
CA ASP A 146 0.43 -2.75 19.03
C ASP A 146 1.88 -2.85 19.53
N GLN A 147 2.70 -1.80 19.34
CA GLN A 147 4.10 -1.73 19.76
C GLN A 147 4.31 -1.17 21.17
N TRP A 148 3.25 -0.75 21.86
CA TRP A 148 3.34 -0.10 23.18
C TRP A 148 4.16 -0.92 24.19
N GLY A 149 3.93 -2.23 24.23
CA GLY A 149 4.63 -3.14 25.15
C GLY A 149 6.13 -3.20 24.91
N ASN A 150 6.59 -3.09 23.67
CA ASN A 150 8.02 -3.15 23.34
C ASN A 150 8.69 -1.78 23.47
N ILE A 151 8.01 -0.70 23.09
CA ILE A 151 8.50 0.68 23.28
C ILE A 151 8.76 0.97 24.76
N THR A 152 7.81 0.64 25.63
CA THR A 152 7.94 0.85 27.08
C THR A 152 9.06 -0.01 27.70
N ALA A 153 9.33 -1.19 27.16
CA ALA A 153 10.48 -2.00 27.56
C ALA A 153 11.81 -1.31 27.21
N GLY A 154 11.91 -0.71 26.03
CA GLY A 154 13.08 0.09 25.64
C GLY A 154 13.29 1.31 26.52
N VAL A 155 12.22 2.07 26.82
CA VAL A 155 12.28 3.22 27.75
C VAL A 155 12.80 2.82 29.12
N GLU A 156 12.28 1.73 29.68
CA GLU A 156 12.72 1.25 30.99
C GLU A 156 14.18 0.72 30.95
N LEU A 157 14.61 0.11 29.85
CA LEU A 157 15.98 -0.33 29.67
C LEU A 157 16.95 0.86 29.61
N VAL A 158 16.64 1.90 28.83
CA VAL A 158 17.41 3.16 28.77
C VAL A 158 17.56 3.76 30.17
N ARG A 159 16.47 3.83 30.94
CA ARG A 159 16.49 4.35 32.31
C ARG A 159 17.40 3.54 33.23
N ARG A 160 17.40 2.21 33.12
CA ARG A 160 18.17 1.31 33.99
C ARG A 160 19.65 1.23 33.64
N VAL A 161 19.97 1.26 32.35
CA VAL A 161 21.34 1.04 31.86
C VAL A 161 22.07 2.37 31.66
N ALA A 162 21.48 3.31 30.92
CA ALA A 162 22.10 4.58 30.59
C ALA A 162 21.73 5.71 31.57
N GLY A 163 20.77 5.49 32.48
CA GLY A 163 20.28 6.54 33.39
C GLY A 163 19.56 7.70 32.68
N GLY A 164 19.20 7.53 31.41
CA GLY A 164 18.64 8.56 30.55
C GLY A 164 17.12 8.69 30.63
N ALA A 165 16.61 9.82 30.13
CA ALA A 165 15.18 10.04 29.93
C ALA A 165 14.81 9.76 28.47
N ALA A 166 14.06 8.68 28.24
CA ALA A 166 13.51 8.30 26.95
C ALA A 166 11.98 8.27 27.00
N HIS A 167 11.34 8.46 25.84
CA HIS A 167 9.89 8.56 25.71
C HIS A 167 9.37 7.62 24.63
N GLY A 168 8.11 7.23 24.77
CA GLY A 168 7.39 6.41 23.80
C GLY A 168 6.13 7.12 23.32
N VAL A 169 5.90 7.11 22.01
CA VAL A 169 4.66 7.63 21.40
C VAL A 169 4.08 6.55 20.50
N VAL A 170 2.78 6.27 20.66
CA VAL A 170 2.08 5.34 19.77
C VAL A 170 0.96 6.03 19.03
N SER A 171 0.82 5.65 17.76
CA SER A 171 -0.28 6.03 16.89
C SER A 171 -1.40 4.99 16.97
N PRO A 172 -2.68 5.39 16.85
CA PRO A 172 -3.79 4.45 16.86
C PRO A 172 -3.70 3.51 15.65
N LEU A 173 -4.21 2.28 15.79
CA LEU A 173 -4.46 1.43 14.64
C LEU A 173 -5.49 2.10 13.73
N VAL A 174 -5.15 2.22 12.44
CA VAL A 174 -6.08 2.77 11.45
C VAL A 174 -7.16 1.73 11.16
N THR A 175 -8.41 2.12 11.38
CA THR A 175 -9.60 1.31 11.12
C THR A 175 -10.59 2.10 10.27
N THR A 176 -11.43 1.37 9.56
CA THR A 176 -12.62 1.93 8.91
C THR A 176 -13.70 2.27 9.95
N SER A 177 -14.75 2.98 9.53
CA SER A 177 -15.92 3.26 10.37
C SER A 177 -16.66 2.00 10.82
N THR A 178 -16.51 0.89 10.07
CA THR A 178 -17.08 -0.43 10.41
C THR A 178 -16.19 -1.24 11.37
N GLY A 179 -15.03 -0.71 11.76
CA GLY A 179 -14.07 -1.37 12.66
C GLY A 179 -13.17 -2.39 11.98
N THR A 180 -13.23 -2.51 10.64
CA THR A 180 -12.29 -3.35 9.89
C THR A 180 -10.91 -2.70 9.80
N LYS A 181 -9.86 -3.52 9.72
CA LYS A 181 -8.48 -3.03 9.64
C LYS A 181 -8.24 -2.35 8.29
N PHE A 182 -7.69 -1.14 8.32
CA PHE A 182 -7.32 -0.38 7.13
C PHE A 182 -6.31 -1.11 6.24
N GLY A 183 -6.49 -1.03 4.92
CA GLY A 183 -5.56 -1.58 3.93
C GLY A 183 -5.68 -3.09 3.66
N LYS A 184 -6.70 -3.76 4.22
CA LYS A 184 -7.15 -5.08 3.75
C LYS A 184 -8.34 -4.90 2.83
N THR A 185 -8.11 -4.97 1.52
CA THR A 185 -9.19 -5.07 0.52
C THR A 185 -9.59 -6.54 0.35
N GLU A 186 -10.71 -6.79 -0.32
CA GLU A 186 -11.08 -8.15 -0.75
C GLU A 186 -9.98 -8.77 -1.64
N ASP A 187 -9.29 -7.92 -2.42
CA ASP A 187 -8.18 -8.28 -3.32
C ASP A 187 -6.80 -8.34 -2.65
N GLY A 188 -6.71 -8.07 -1.33
CA GLY A 188 -5.50 -8.23 -0.56
C GLY A 188 -4.92 -6.93 0.03
N THR A 189 -3.60 -6.74 -0.12
CA THR A 189 -2.85 -5.65 0.51
C THR A 189 -2.55 -4.57 -0.52
N VAL A 190 -2.81 -3.31 -0.16
CA VAL A 190 -2.41 -2.15 -0.97
C VAL A 190 -0.93 -1.85 -0.71
N TRP A 191 -0.08 -2.16 -1.67
CA TRP A 191 1.37 -1.97 -1.58
C TRP A 191 1.76 -0.55 -2.01
N LEU A 192 2.88 -0.05 -1.49
CA LEU A 192 3.49 1.20 -1.96
C LEU A 192 4.32 1.00 -3.24
N ASP A 193 4.69 -0.25 -3.52
CA ASP A 193 5.50 -0.61 -4.67
C ASP A 193 4.62 -0.64 -5.94
N PRO A 194 4.93 0.16 -6.97
CA PRO A 194 4.12 0.24 -8.19
C PRO A 194 4.03 -1.08 -8.97
N GLU A 195 5.00 -2.00 -8.81
CA GLU A 195 4.94 -3.32 -9.45
C GLU A 195 3.95 -4.28 -8.76
N ARG A 196 3.58 -3.98 -7.51
CA ARG A 196 2.67 -4.80 -6.70
C ARG A 196 1.29 -4.20 -6.58
N THR A 197 1.20 -2.88 -6.59
CA THR A 197 -0.04 -2.13 -6.66
C THR A 197 0.25 -0.93 -7.55
N SER A 198 -0.30 -0.95 -8.75
CA SER A 198 -0.11 0.13 -9.71
C SER A 198 -0.54 1.48 -9.13
N PRO A 199 0.01 2.60 -9.63
CA PRO A 199 -0.43 3.93 -9.23
C PRO A 199 -1.94 4.13 -9.43
N TYR A 200 -2.52 3.52 -10.48
CA TYR A 200 -3.96 3.55 -10.73
C TYR A 200 -4.75 2.86 -9.62
N ARG A 201 -4.44 1.59 -9.30
CA ARG A 201 -5.13 0.86 -8.23
C ARG A 201 -4.92 1.52 -6.87
N PHE A 202 -3.72 2.04 -6.62
CA PHE A 202 -3.41 2.81 -5.41
C PHE A 202 -4.31 4.05 -5.31
N TYR A 203 -4.41 4.84 -6.38
CA TYR A 203 -5.29 6.00 -6.44
C TYR A 203 -6.77 5.61 -6.27
N GLN A 204 -7.22 4.53 -6.92
CA GLN A 204 -8.58 4.02 -6.80
C GLN A 204 -8.91 3.53 -5.39
N PHE A 205 -7.94 2.96 -4.67
CA PHE A 205 -8.15 2.61 -3.27
C PHE A 205 -8.52 3.86 -2.43
N TRP A 206 -7.80 4.96 -2.62
CA TRP A 206 -8.07 6.21 -1.89
C TRP A 206 -9.33 6.93 -2.38
N ILE A 207 -9.60 6.93 -3.69
CA ILE A 207 -10.81 7.57 -4.23
C ILE A 207 -12.08 6.90 -3.70
N ASN A 208 -12.00 5.61 -3.38
CA ASN A 208 -13.12 4.79 -2.93
C ASN A 208 -13.31 4.77 -1.41
N VAL A 209 -12.53 5.55 -0.65
CA VAL A 209 -12.74 5.72 0.79
C VAL A 209 -14.17 6.23 1.09
N PRO A 210 -14.87 5.63 2.06
CA PRO A 210 -16.19 6.09 2.50
C PRO A 210 -16.17 7.52 3.06
N ASP A 211 -17.29 8.23 2.92
CA ASP A 211 -17.43 9.61 3.43
C ASP A 211 -17.16 9.69 4.95
N ASP A 212 -17.56 8.67 5.73
CA ASP A 212 -17.34 8.61 7.18
C ASP A 212 -15.85 8.52 7.59
N ASP A 213 -14.99 8.05 6.68
CA ASP A 213 -13.58 7.77 6.95
C ASP A 213 -12.63 8.84 6.38
N VAL A 214 -13.02 9.50 5.28
CA VAL A 214 -12.13 10.36 4.50
C VAL A 214 -11.55 11.52 5.30
N GLY A 215 -12.36 12.17 6.15
CA GLY A 215 -11.89 13.28 6.99
C GLY A 215 -10.79 12.84 7.96
N ARG A 216 -10.92 11.66 8.57
CA ARG A 216 -9.90 11.10 9.46
C ARG A 216 -8.64 10.72 8.68
N TYR A 217 -8.79 10.16 7.50
CA TYR A 217 -7.65 9.75 6.67
C TYR A 217 -6.87 10.94 6.12
N LEU A 218 -7.53 12.05 5.77
CA LEU A 218 -6.87 13.31 5.44
C LEU A 218 -5.91 13.71 6.58
N ARG A 219 -6.38 13.72 7.82
CA ARG A 219 -5.57 14.07 9.00
C ARG A 219 -4.41 13.11 9.29
N PHE A 220 -4.51 11.85 8.86
CA PHE A 220 -3.51 10.83 9.15
C PHE A 220 -2.43 10.71 8.07
N PHE A 221 -2.82 10.91 6.80
CA PHE A 221 -2.00 10.54 5.65
C PHE A 221 -1.55 11.72 4.79
N THR A 222 -2.14 12.90 4.94
CA THR A 222 -1.73 14.08 4.18
C THR A 222 -0.97 15.07 5.04
N LEU A 223 -0.45 16.11 4.38
CA LEU A 223 0.19 17.25 5.04
C LEU A 223 -0.59 18.55 4.80
N LEU A 224 -1.88 18.43 4.45
CA LEU A 224 -2.81 19.56 4.34
C LEU A 224 -2.93 20.25 5.69
N ASP A 225 -3.14 21.56 5.65
CA ASP A 225 -3.37 22.32 6.87
C ASP A 225 -4.77 22.06 7.43
N ARG A 226 -4.99 22.59 8.63
CA ARG A 226 -6.24 22.38 9.35
C ARG A 226 -7.43 23.00 8.63
N ASP A 227 -7.26 24.19 8.06
CA ASP A 227 -8.34 24.95 7.44
C ASP A 227 -8.76 24.28 6.13
N GLU A 228 -7.81 23.76 5.36
CA GLU A 228 -8.03 22.94 4.17
C GLU A 228 -8.83 21.67 4.49
N ILE A 229 -8.46 20.95 5.57
CA ILE A 229 -9.17 19.73 5.98
C ILE A 229 -10.59 20.07 6.46
N GLU A 230 -10.78 21.12 7.26
CA GLU A 230 -12.09 21.52 7.75
C GLU A 230 -13.02 21.99 6.60
N ALA A 231 -12.46 22.64 5.57
CA ALA A 231 -13.20 22.97 4.35
C ALA A 231 -13.62 21.72 3.55
N LEU A 232 -12.75 20.71 3.45
CA LEU A 232 -13.07 19.44 2.79
C LEU A 232 -14.13 18.62 3.56
N ASP A 233 -14.11 18.66 4.89
CA ASP A 233 -15.15 18.05 5.71
C ASP A 233 -16.52 18.73 5.47
N ALA A 234 -16.54 20.06 5.44
CA ALA A 234 -17.76 20.82 5.13
C ALA A 234 -18.28 20.53 3.72
N ALA A 235 -17.38 20.40 2.74
CA ALA A 235 -17.74 20.05 1.36
C ALA A 235 -18.29 18.62 1.26
N THR A 236 -17.74 17.66 2.00
CA THR A 236 -18.24 16.28 2.06
C THR A 236 -19.65 16.24 2.65
N ALA A 237 -19.91 17.03 3.69
CA ALA A 237 -21.25 17.11 4.30
C ALA A 237 -22.29 17.77 3.38
N ALA A 238 -21.90 18.80 2.63
CA ALA A 238 -22.81 19.55 1.75
C ALA A 238 -23.02 18.87 0.38
N GLU A 239 -21.95 18.34 -0.22
CA GLU A 239 -21.93 17.84 -1.60
C GLU A 239 -21.16 16.50 -1.73
N PRO A 240 -21.57 15.43 -1.02
CA PRO A 240 -20.81 14.16 -0.97
C PRO A 240 -20.60 13.55 -2.37
N HIS A 241 -21.56 13.72 -3.27
CA HIS A 241 -21.50 13.27 -4.66
C HIS A 241 -20.31 13.82 -5.46
N ARG A 242 -19.71 14.96 -5.06
CA ARG A 242 -18.53 15.54 -5.73
C ARG A 242 -17.23 14.85 -5.36
N ARG A 243 -17.21 14.14 -4.23
CA ARG A 243 -16.07 13.40 -3.66
C ARG A 243 -14.80 14.25 -3.55
N ALA A 244 -14.93 15.51 -3.13
CA ALA A 244 -13.83 16.46 -3.09
C ALA A 244 -12.73 16.01 -2.11
N ALA A 245 -13.12 15.56 -0.92
CA ALA A 245 -12.19 15.06 0.10
C ALA A 245 -11.45 13.80 -0.37
N GLN A 246 -12.13 12.86 -1.03
CA GLN A 246 -11.48 11.64 -1.54
C GLN A 246 -10.50 11.95 -2.66
N LYS A 247 -10.84 12.90 -3.55
CA LYS A 247 -9.91 13.37 -4.60
C LYS A 247 -8.67 13.99 -3.97
N ALA A 248 -8.84 14.90 -3.01
CA ALA A 248 -7.71 15.53 -2.31
C ALA A 248 -6.82 14.49 -1.61
N LEU A 249 -7.43 13.52 -0.93
CA LEU A 249 -6.71 12.41 -0.29
C LEU A 249 -5.95 11.55 -1.30
N ALA A 250 -6.63 11.11 -2.37
CA ALA A 250 -6.04 10.26 -3.39
C ALA A 250 -4.90 10.97 -4.13
N GLU A 251 -5.06 12.24 -4.46
CA GLU A 251 -4.04 13.05 -5.11
C GLU A 251 -2.82 13.27 -4.22
N ASP A 252 -2.98 13.67 -2.94
CA ASP A 252 -1.82 13.91 -2.05
C ASP A 252 -1.02 12.63 -1.80
N VAL A 253 -1.70 11.54 -1.45
CA VAL A 253 -1.02 10.29 -1.09
C VAL A 253 -0.41 9.62 -2.31
N THR A 254 -1.10 9.61 -3.46
CA THR A 254 -0.54 9.06 -4.71
C THR A 254 0.65 9.88 -5.19
N ARG A 255 0.57 11.22 -5.15
CA ARG A 255 1.71 12.08 -5.50
C ARG A 255 2.92 11.83 -4.61
N ARG A 256 2.68 11.62 -3.31
CA ARG A 256 3.75 11.33 -2.36
C ARG A 256 4.42 9.99 -2.66
N VAL A 257 3.63 8.94 -2.87
CA VAL A 257 4.14 7.56 -3.03
C VAL A 257 4.72 7.30 -4.42
N HIS A 258 4.06 7.81 -5.47
CA HIS A 258 4.38 7.49 -6.87
C HIS A 258 4.84 8.71 -7.69
N GLY A 259 5.06 9.86 -7.03
CA GLY A 259 5.49 11.09 -7.69
C GLY A 259 4.38 11.77 -8.51
N ALA A 260 4.73 12.89 -9.14
CA ALA A 260 3.81 13.66 -9.99
C ALA A 260 3.36 12.85 -11.22
N GLU A 261 4.30 12.13 -11.85
CA GLU A 261 4.04 11.31 -13.03
C GLU A 261 3.11 10.13 -12.70
N GLY A 262 3.36 9.41 -11.60
CA GLY A 262 2.48 8.32 -11.17
C GLY A 262 1.06 8.80 -10.87
N LEU A 263 0.91 9.98 -10.27
CA LEU A 263 -0.41 10.61 -10.08
C LEU A 263 -1.07 10.95 -11.42
N GLU A 264 -0.34 11.59 -12.34
CA GLU A 264 -0.88 11.99 -13.65
C GLU A 264 -1.40 10.77 -14.42
N ARG A 265 -0.62 9.70 -14.45
CA ARG A 265 -1.02 8.42 -15.05
C ARG A 265 -2.25 7.84 -14.36
N ALA A 266 -2.28 7.82 -13.03
CA ALA A 266 -3.45 7.32 -12.30
C ALA A 266 -4.73 8.11 -12.58
N VAL A 267 -4.62 9.44 -12.70
CA VAL A 267 -5.75 10.32 -13.04
C VAL A 267 -6.19 10.13 -14.49
N GLN A 268 -5.24 10.00 -15.43
CA GLN A 268 -5.53 9.70 -16.84
C GLN A 268 -6.25 8.35 -16.97
N ALA A 269 -5.69 7.30 -16.36
CA ALA A 269 -6.27 5.97 -16.27
C ALA A 269 -7.71 5.98 -15.71
N THR A 270 -7.93 6.75 -14.64
CA THR A 270 -9.26 6.93 -14.07
C THR A 270 -10.22 7.59 -15.04
N ARG A 271 -9.79 8.63 -15.77
CA ARG A 271 -10.62 9.30 -16.79
C ARG A 271 -10.96 8.34 -17.92
N ALA A 272 -9.98 7.58 -18.39
CA ALA A 272 -10.12 6.53 -19.40
C ALA A 272 -11.23 5.53 -19.05
N LEU A 273 -11.23 4.98 -17.82
CA LEU A 273 -12.28 4.05 -17.37
C LEU A 273 -13.68 4.68 -17.32
N PHE A 274 -13.79 6.00 -17.16
CA PHE A 274 -15.07 6.72 -17.21
C PHE A 274 -15.37 7.33 -18.59
N GLY A 275 -14.72 6.85 -19.64
CA GLY A 275 -14.99 7.24 -21.02
C GLY A 275 -14.13 8.35 -21.58
N GLY A 276 -13.03 8.66 -20.92
CA GLY A 276 -11.96 9.49 -21.45
C GLY A 276 -11.16 8.76 -22.53
N ASP A 277 -10.23 9.49 -23.11
CA ASP A 277 -9.34 8.99 -24.14
C ASP A 277 -8.41 7.88 -23.61
N LEU A 278 -8.21 6.84 -24.41
CA LEU A 278 -7.29 5.74 -24.14
C LEU A 278 -5.97 5.89 -24.92
N GLU A 279 -5.87 6.92 -25.77
CA GLU A 279 -4.65 7.22 -26.53
C GLU A 279 -3.47 7.51 -25.58
N GLY A 280 -2.32 6.89 -25.86
CA GLY A 280 -1.08 7.05 -25.09
C GLY A 280 -0.95 6.15 -23.86
N LEU A 281 -1.96 5.34 -23.52
CA LEU A 281 -1.82 4.30 -22.49
C LEU A 281 -1.15 3.06 -23.07
N SER A 282 -0.19 2.51 -22.33
CA SER A 282 0.47 1.25 -22.66
C SER A 282 -0.44 0.03 -22.44
N GLY A 283 -0.10 -1.09 -23.06
CA GLY A 283 -0.81 -2.35 -22.89
C GLY A 283 -0.86 -2.81 -21.42
N ASP A 284 0.22 -2.62 -20.67
CA ASP A 284 0.25 -2.97 -19.23
C ASP A 284 -0.70 -2.08 -18.41
N GLU A 285 -0.77 -0.79 -18.73
CA GLU A 285 -1.71 0.13 -18.07
C GLU A 285 -3.17 -0.23 -18.39
N ILE A 286 -3.48 -0.58 -19.65
CA ILE A 286 -4.81 -1.06 -20.02
C ILE A 286 -5.16 -2.35 -19.26
N GLY A 287 -4.24 -3.32 -19.21
CA GLY A 287 -4.45 -4.57 -18.48
C GLY A 287 -4.72 -4.34 -17.00
N ASP A 288 -4.04 -3.38 -16.37
CA ASP A 288 -4.25 -3.04 -14.96
C ASP A 288 -5.54 -2.25 -14.71
N ILE A 289 -5.88 -1.28 -15.57
CA ILE A 289 -7.11 -0.47 -15.46
C ILE A 289 -8.36 -1.34 -15.58
N PHE A 290 -8.33 -2.28 -16.52
CA PHE A 290 -9.45 -3.14 -16.87
C PHE A 290 -9.34 -4.55 -16.25
N SER A 291 -8.50 -4.73 -15.22
CA SER A 291 -8.28 -6.05 -14.61
C SER A 291 -9.54 -6.69 -14.03
N ASP A 292 -10.45 -5.86 -13.53
CA ASP A 292 -11.69 -6.29 -12.88
C ASP A 292 -12.87 -6.31 -13.86
N VAL A 293 -12.60 -5.97 -15.13
CA VAL A 293 -13.58 -5.97 -16.22
C VAL A 293 -13.57 -7.36 -16.88
N PRO A 294 -14.75 -7.90 -17.24
CA PRO A 294 -14.81 -9.16 -17.99
C PRO A 294 -13.91 -9.14 -19.21
N SER A 295 -13.15 -10.20 -19.42
CA SER A 295 -12.21 -10.32 -20.52
C SER A 295 -12.38 -11.60 -21.33
N SER A 296 -11.93 -11.54 -22.57
CA SER A 296 -11.88 -12.68 -23.50
C SER A 296 -10.63 -12.58 -24.37
N SER A 297 -10.11 -13.72 -24.83
CA SER A 297 -9.01 -13.74 -25.79
C SER A 297 -9.50 -13.93 -27.23
N ILE A 298 -8.75 -13.39 -28.18
CA ILE A 298 -8.94 -13.61 -29.62
C ILE A 298 -7.62 -14.04 -30.26
N GLY A 299 -7.66 -15.11 -31.04
CA GLY A 299 -6.48 -15.67 -31.72
C GLY A 299 -6.16 -14.98 -33.05
N SER A 300 -4.96 -15.24 -33.57
CA SER A 300 -4.52 -14.78 -34.91
C SER A 300 -5.46 -15.29 -36.02
N ASP A 301 -5.81 -16.58 -36.00
CA ASP A 301 -6.67 -17.20 -37.01
C ASP A 301 -8.07 -16.56 -37.08
N GLU A 302 -8.64 -16.23 -35.91
CA GLU A 302 -9.95 -15.60 -35.81
C GLU A 302 -9.95 -14.16 -36.34
N LEU A 303 -8.87 -13.44 -36.07
CA LEU A 303 -8.69 -12.08 -36.56
C LEU A 303 -8.41 -12.05 -38.06
N ASP A 304 -7.55 -12.95 -38.55
CA ASP A 304 -7.17 -13.04 -39.97
C ASP A 304 -8.33 -13.56 -40.84
N ALA A 305 -9.30 -14.28 -40.25
CA ALA A 305 -10.57 -14.66 -40.90
C ALA A 305 -11.58 -13.50 -41.05
N GLY A 306 -11.27 -12.29 -40.57
CA GLY A 306 -12.12 -11.10 -40.70
C GLY A 306 -13.18 -11.01 -39.60
N MET A 307 -12.77 -11.00 -38.33
CA MET A 307 -13.71 -10.88 -37.21
C MET A 307 -14.50 -9.55 -37.26
N GLY A 308 -15.81 -9.65 -37.51
CA GLY A 308 -16.71 -8.51 -37.51
C GLY A 308 -17.08 -8.04 -36.10
N LEU A 309 -17.19 -6.72 -35.91
CA LEU A 309 -17.52 -6.08 -34.63
C LEU A 309 -18.79 -6.64 -33.98
N LEU A 310 -19.86 -6.88 -34.77
CA LEU A 310 -21.12 -7.41 -34.22
C LEU A 310 -21.00 -8.84 -33.69
N ALA A 311 -20.10 -9.64 -34.27
CA ALA A 311 -19.81 -10.98 -33.78
C ALA A 311 -19.12 -10.88 -32.43
N LEU A 312 -18.02 -10.12 -32.38
CA LEU A 312 -17.24 -9.90 -31.17
C LEU A 312 -18.08 -9.37 -30.01
N LEU A 313 -18.96 -8.40 -30.25
CA LEU A 313 -19.86 -7.87 -29.22
C LEU A 313 -20.86 -8.90 -28.67
N ALA A 314 -21.26 -9.88 -29.47
CA ALA A 314 -22.14 -10.96 -29.04
C ALA A 314 -21.35 -12.07 -28.32
N ASP A 315 -20.19 -12.44 -28.85
CA ASP A 315 -19.34 -13.51 -28.33
C ASP A 315 -18.76 -13.15 -26.96
N THR A 316 -18.45 -11.87 -26.74
CA THR A 316 -18.04 -11.32 -25.43
C THR A 316 -19.19 -11.27 -24.41
N GLY A 317 -20.43 -11.48 -24.83
CA GLY A 317 -21.62 -11.32 -23.98
C GLY A 317 -21.97 -9.87 -23.67
N LEU A 318 -21.25 -8.89 -24.23
CA LEU A 318 -21.54 -7.48 -24.04
C LEU A 318 -22.90 -7.10 -24.66
N CYS A 319 -23.31 -7.78 -25.72
CA CYS A 319 -24.65 -7.74 -26.32
C CYS A 319 -25.29 -9.14 -26.32
N SER A 320 -26.62 -9.20 -26.20
CA SER A 320 -27.32 -10.50 -26.10
C SER A 320 -27.37 -11.29 -27.42
N SER A 321 -27.17 -10.61 -28.55
CA SER A 321 -27.13 -11.20 -29.90
C SER A 321 -26.51 -10.22 -30.89
N ARG A 322 -26.17 -10.70 -32.10
CA ARG A 322 -25.69 -9.83 -33.21
C ARG A 322 -26.73 -8.78 -33.62
N GLY A 323 -28.03 -9.12 -33.56
CA GLY A 323 -29.12 -8.18 -33.84
C GLY A 323 -29.22 -7.09 -32.76
N ASP A 324 -29.01 -7.45 -31.50
CA ASP A 324 -28.91 -6.49 -30.41
C ASP A 324 -27.69 -5.57 -30.56
N ALA A 325 -26.52 -6.15 -30.86
CA ALA A 325 -25.30 -5.40 -31.13
C ALA A 325 -25.49 -4.36 -32.24
N ARG A 326 -26.17 -4.73 -33.34
CA ARG A 326 -26.46 -3.80 -34.45
C ARG A 326 -27.29 -2.61 -33.99
N ARG A 327 -28.39 -2.86 -33.25
CA ARG A 327 -29.23 -1.78 -32.69
C ARG A 327 -28.45 -0.86 -31.75
N GLN A 328 -27.52 -1.40 -30.96
CA GLN A 328 -26.68 -0.61 -30.07
C GLN A 328 -25.69 0.26 -30.85
N VAL A 329 -25.07 -0.26 -31.92
CA VAL A 329 -24.19 0.53 -32.81
C VAL A 329 -24.99 1.65 -33.48
N ASP A 330 -26.11 1.33 -34.13
CA ASP A 330 -26.95 2.32 -34.83
C ASP A 330 -27.50 3.38 -33.86
N GLY A 331 -27.78 2.98 -32.61
CA GLY A 331 -28.19 3.86 -31.52
C GLY A 331 -27.04 4.66 -30.87
N GLY A 332 -25.79 4.47 -31.30
CA GLY A 332 -24.63 5.18 -30.76
C GLY A 332 -24.15 4.72 -29.39
N GLY A 333 -24.56 3.53 -28.97
CA GLY A 333 -24.27 2.96 -27.65
C GLY A 333 -22.96 2.18 -27.56
N ILE A 334 -22.25 1.96 -28.68
CA ILE A 334 -21.03 1.15 -28.73
C ILE A 334 -19.79 2.01 -28.97
N TYR A 335 -18.73 1.72 -28.20
CA TYR A 335 -17.43 2.34 -28.32
C TYR A 335 -16.35 1.26 -28.37
N LEU A 336 -15.32 1.53 -29.17
CA LEU A 336 -14.11 0.73 -29.31
C LEU A 336 -12.93 1.65 -29.02
N ASN A 337 -12.11 1.30 -28.03
CA ASN A 337 -11.03 2.15 -27.52
C ASN A 337 -11.48 3.60 -27.26
N SER A 338 -12.61 3.76 -26.56
CA SER A 338 -13.26 5.06 -26.29
C SER A 338 -13.79 5.84 -27.51
N VAL A 339 -13.59 5.35 -28.74
CA VAL A 339 -14.14 5.94 -29.96
C VAL A 339 -15.51 5.34 -30.26
N ARG A 340 -16.51 6.19 -30.46
CA ARG A 340 -17.87 5.77 -30.84
C ARG A 340 -17.83 5.12 -32.23
N ILE A 341 -18.45 3.95 -32.36
CA ILE A 341 -18.59 3.27 -33.66
C ILE A 341 -19.93 3.62 -34.31
N GLU A 342 -19.89 3.97 -35.58
CA GLU A 342 -21.08 4.25 -36.41
C GLU A 342 -21.33 3.17 -37.46
N ASP A 343 -20.29 2.44 -37.88
CA ASP A 343 -20.40 1.39 -38.90
C ASP A 343 -20.59 0.01 -38.26
N SER A 344 -21.81 -0.53 -38.39
CA SER A 344 -22.15 -1.89 -37.96
C SER A 344 -21.52 -2.99 -38.82
N GLY A 345 -20.95 -2.66 -39.97
CA GLY A 345 -20.19 -3.56 -40.84
C GLY A 345 -18.69 -3.60 -40.55
N ARG A 346 -18.20 -2.83 -39.56
CA ARG A 346 -16.76 -2.74 -39.26
C ARG A 346 -16.17 -4.10 -38.86
N GLU A 347 -15.02 -4.41 -39.44
CA GLU A 347 -14.14 -5.51 -39.03
C GLU A 347 -13.08 -5.01 -38.04
N ILE A 348 -12.69 -5.89 -37.12
CA ILE A 348 -11.59 -5.65 -36.18
C ILE A 348 -10.27 -5.96 -36.87
N ARG A 349 -9.29 -5.09 -36.73
CA ARG A 349 -7.97 -5.22 -37.33
C ARG A 349 -6.89 -5.27 -36.25
N ARG A 350 -5.72 -5.81 -36.59
CA ARG A 350 -4.54 -5.82 -35.70
C ARG A 350 -4.18 -4.42 -35.18
N GLY A 351 -4.32 -3.39 -36.02
CA GLY A 351 -4.07 -2.00 -35.64
C GLY A 351 -5.10 -1.39 -34.67
N ASP A 352 -6.21 -2.07 -34.39
CA ASP A 352 -7.17 -1.63 -33.38
C ASP A 352 -6.73 -2.03 -31.95
N PHE A 353 -5.76 -2.93 -31.80
CA PHE A 353 -5.27 -3.32 -30.47
C PHE A 353 -4.25 -2.31 -29.94
N ILE A 354 -4.52 -1.75 -28.77
CA ILE A 354 -3.62 -0.86 -28.02
C ILE A 354 -2.37 -1.66 -27.65
N ASP A 355 -1.20 -1.14 -28.02
CA ASP A 355 0.10 -1.81 -27.95
C ASP A 355 0.11 -3.23 -28.57
N GLY A 356 -0.79 -3.48 -29.53
CA GLY A 356 -0.94 -4.79 -30.14
C GLY A 356 -1.47 -5.87 -29.20
N ARG A 357 -1.95 -5.50 -28.00
CA ARG A 357 -2.35 -6.46 -26.95
C ARG A 357 -3.82 -6.38 -26.57
N PHE A 358 -4.39 -5.20 -26.41
CA PHE A 358 -5.73 -5.06 -25.82
C PHE A 358 -6.66 -4.22 -26.69
N LEU A 359 -7.93 -4.62 -26.71
CA LEU A 359 -9.02 -3.88 -27.33
C LEU A 359 -10.10 -3.66 -26.26
N VAL A 360 -10.49 -2.41 -26.03
CA VAL A 360 -11.47 -2.05 -25.01
C VAL A 360 -12.84 -1.83 -25.67
N LEU A 361 -13.79 -2.70 -25.37
CA LEU A 361 -15.18 -2.57 -25.79
C LEU A 361 -16.01 -1.92 -24.69
N ARG A 362 -16.89 -1.00 -25.07
CA ARG A 362 -17.83 -0.37 -24.13
C ARG A 362 -19.23 -0.26 -24.71
N LYS A 363 -20.22 -0.67 -23.91
CA LYS A 363 -21.64 -0.43 -24.13
C LYS A 363 -22.17 0.59 -23.12
N GLY A 364 -22.74 1.69 -23.63
CA GLY A 364 -23.27 2.78 -22.81
C GLY A 364 -22.18 3.45 -21.96
N LYS A 365 -22.47 3.72 -20.69
CA LYS A 365 -21.57 4.47 -19.79
C LYS A 365 -20.67 3.62 -18.89
N LYS A 366 -21.07 2.37 -18.60
CA LYS A 366 -20.45 1.57 -17.52
C LYS A 366 -20.18 0.10 -17.88
N SER A 367 -20.71 -0.41 -18.99
CA SER A 367 -20.49 -1.80 -19.36
C SER A 367 -19.26 -1.89 -20.25
N TYR A 368 -18.16 -2.37 -19.68
CA TYR A 368 -16.90 -2.59 -20.38
C TYR A 368 -16.66 -4.08 -20.59
N HIS A 369 -15.88 -4.41 -21.62
CA HIS A 369 -15.32 -5.74 -21.85
C HIS A 369 -13.94 -5.58 -22.47
N LEU A 370 -12.95 -6.29 -21.94
CA LEU A 370 -11.57 -6.26 -22.45
C LEU A 370 -11.34 -7.45 -23.38
N VAL A 371 -10.78 -7.21 -24.57
CA VAL A 371 -10.40 -8.28 -25.48
C VAL A 371 -8.87 -8.31 -25.59
N GLU A 372 -8.27 -9.44 -25.24
CA GLU A 372 -6.83 -9.66 -25.30
C GLU A 372 -6.45 -10.39 -26.60
N PHE A 373 -5.47 -9.85 -27.32
CA PHE A 373 -4.94 -10.49 -28.50
C PHE A 373 -3.94 -11.57 -28.11
N ALA A 374 -4.31 -12.83 -28.32
CA ALA A 374 -3.41 -13.98 -28.21
C ALA A 374 -2.72 -14.20 -29.57
N GLY A 375 -1.83 -13.28 -29.93
CA GLY A 375 -0.93 -13.46 -31.06
C GLY A 375 0.31 -14.28 -30.68
N ASP A 376 0.93 -14.96 -31.66
CA ASP A 376 2.18 -15.69 -31.43
C ASP A 376 3.25 -14.78 -30.81
N ALA A 377 3.82 -15.24 -29.69
CA ALA A 377 4.90 -14.58 -28.95
C ALA A 377 6.24 -14.59 -29.72
#